data_AF-A0A961Y1P5-F1
#
_entry.id   AF-A0A961Y1P5-F1
#
_cell.length_a   1.000
_cell.length_b   1.000
_cell.length_c   1.000
_cell.angle_alpha   90.00
_cell.angle_beta   90.00
_cell.angle_gamma   90.00
#
_symmetry.space_group_name_H-M   'P 1'
#
loop_
_entity.id
_entity.type
_entity.pdbx_description
1 polymer ?
#
loop_
_entity_poly.entity_id
_entity_poly.type
_entity_poly.pdbx_seq_one_letter_code
_entity_poly.pdbx_strand_id
1 'polypeptide(L)'
;MTTNGFRREAKSEVTGLLVYWREIERWIKIAEQVNKKAVIPAINELRYASRQLYYAINLLTRRSLSAGDISSIRKRIIIADQYLMNADHDVIDSIIGFYSKIVETIDKEVGSSTVSNHFDEYPNFKKRLRAAEKAIADSRHDAAERKKTYRKIRDTDLTVMVEQYQALLDAEVQARFAREQLIGEIAKGKSREKKMAVFNVICGIATLFSTGLAIYLWPDAPSSAPEADVPVIEAPASEKNP
;
A
#
# COMPACT_ATOMS: atom_id res chain seq x y z
N MET A 1 29.22 -32.88 -31.80
CA MET A 1 28.13 -33.19 -30.85
C MET A 1 27.23 -34.26 -31.45
N THR A 2 27.00 -35.39 -30.76
CA THR A 2 26.18 -36.49 -31.30
C THR A 2 24.69 -36.18 -31.19
N THR A 3 23.85 -36.75 -32.06
CA THR A 3 22.38 -36.58 -32.01
C THR A 3 21.80 -36.99 -30.65
N ASN A 4 22.34 -38.05 -30.04
CA ASN A 4 21.93 -38.48 -28.70
C ASN A 4 22.37 -37.48 -27.61
N GLY A 5 23.56 -36.88 -27.75
CA GLY A 5 23.99 -35.78 -26.90
C GLY A 5 23.04 -34.59 -26.96
N PHE A 6 22.69 -34.14 -28.18
CA PHE A 6 21.74 -33.06 -28.41
C PHE A 6 20.36 -33.35 -27.78
N ARG A 7 19.80 -34.54 -28.01
CA ARG A 7 18.48 -34.90 -27.46
C ARG A 7 18.45 -34.80 -25.94
N ARG A 8 19.52 -35.25 -25.26
CA ARG A 8 19.60 -35.24 -23.81
C ARG A 8 19.66 -33.81 -23.27
N GLU A 9 20.50 -32.96 -23.87
CA GLU A 9 20.59 -31.54 -23.53
C GLU A 9 19.26 -30.81 -23.76
N ALA A 10 18.68 -30.93 -24.96
CA ALA A 10 17.41 -30.28 -25.30
C ALA A 10 16.25 -30.76 -24.41
N LYS A 11 16.21 -32.04 -24.03
CA LYS A 11 15.22 -32.55 -23.06
C LYS A 11 15.41 -31.93 -21.67
N SER A 12 16.66 -31.75 -21.23
CA SER A 12 16.97 -31.09 -19.97
C SER A 12 16.50 -29.65 -19.97
N GLU A 13 16.79 -28.90 -21.05
CA GLU A 13 16.34 -27.51 -21.21
C GLU A 13 14.81 -27.40 -21.22
N VAL A 14 14.13 -28.21 -22.02
CA VAL A 14 12.66 -28.25 -22.05
C VAL A 14 12.08 -28.57 -20.67
N THR A 15 12.68 -29.49 -19.93
CA THR A 15 12.24 -29.81 -18.56
C THR A 15 12.39 -28.61 -17.63
N GLY A 16 13.52 -27.89 -17.70
CA GLY A 16 13.73 -26.65 -16.96
C GLY A 16 12.70 -25.57 -17.29
N LEU A 17 12.38 -25.37 -18.58
CA LEU A 17 11.36 -24.43 -19.00
C LEU A 17 9.95 -24.83 -18.55
N LEU A 18 9.63 -26.12 -18.49
CA LEU A 18 8.34 -26.60 -17.94
C LEU A 18 8.22 -26.38 -16.43
N VAL A 19 9.32 -26.50 -15.68
CA VAL A 19 9.34 -26.10 -14.26
C VAL A 19 9.08 -24.61 -14.15
N TYR A 20 9.79 -23.79 -14.91
CA TYR A 20 9.62 -22.34 -14.90
C TYR A 20 8.21 -21.90 -15.31
N TRP A 21 7.61 -22.57 -16.31
CA TRP A 21 6.22 -22.35 -16.73
C TRP A 21 5.23 -22.53 -15.56
N ARG A 22 5.39 -23.61 -14.76
CA ARG A 22 4.52 -23.87 -13.59
C ARG A 22 4.72 -22.85 -12.47
N GLU A 23 5.95 -22.38 -12.29
CA GLU A 23 6.24 -21.30 -11.34
C GLU A 23 5.50 -20.02 -11.74
N ILE A 24 5.56 -19.63 -13.01
CA ILE A 24 4.86 -18.44 -13.52
C ILE A 24 3.35 -18.61 -13.39
N GLU A 25 2.79 -19.80 -13.71
CA GLU A 25 1.37 -20.08 -13.52
C GLU A 25 0.93 -19.87 -12.05
N ARG A 26 1.72 -20.36 -11.08
CA ARG A 26 1.47 -20.11 -9.65
C ARG A 26 1.45 -18.61 -9.37
N TRP A 27 2.41 -17.85 -9.88
CA TRP A 27 2.49 -16.41 -9.67
C TRP A 27 1.35 -15.64 -10.35
N ILE A 28 0.85 -16.07 -11.50
CA ILE A 28 -0.37 -15.54 -12.11
C ILE A 28 -1.55 -15.70 -11.15
N LYS A 29 -1.70 -16.87 -10.50
CA LYS A 29 -2.78 -17.09 -9.53
C LYS A 29 -2.66 -16.19 -8.30
N ILE A 30 -1.44 -15.96 -7.81
CA ILE A 30 -1.20 -15.00 -6.74
C ILE A 30 -1.59 -13.58 -7.18
N ALA A 31 -1.17 -13.15 -8.37
CA ALA A 31 -1.52 -11.85 -8.91
C ALA A 31 -3.04 -11.67 -9.09
N GLU A 32 -3.72 -12.70 -9.58
CA GLU A 32 -5.19 -12.74 -9.69
C GLU A 32 -5.87 -12.60 -8.33
N GLN A 33 -5.36 -13.27 -7.29
CA GLN A 33 -5.91 -13.19 -5.94
C GLN A 33 -5.69 -11.82 -5.30
N VAL A 34 -4.54 -11.19 -5.54
CA VAL A 34 -4.18 -9.87 -5.03
C VAL A 34 -4.99 -8.78 -5.75
N ASN A 35 -4.94 -8.74 -7.09
CA ASN A 35 -5.56 -7.71 -7.94
C ASN A 35 -7.06 -7.94 -8.22
N LYS A 36 -7.58 -9.13 -7.92
CA LYS A 36 -8.95 -9.57 -8.28
C LYS A 36 -9.24 -9.49 -9.79
N LYS A 37 -8.19 -9.60 -10.61
CA LYS A 37 -8.24 -9.48 -12.09
C LYS A 37 -7.29 -10.46 -12.75
N ALA A 38 -7.69 -10.99 -13.90
CA ALA A 38 -6.83 -11.84 -14.73
C ALA A 38 -5.64 -11.05 -15.31
N VAL A 39 -4.44 -11.62 -15.24
CA VAL A 39 -3.22 -11.06 -15.87
C VAL A 39 -3.14 -11.53 -17.33
N ILE A 40 -4.05 -11.01 -18.16
CA ILE A 40 -4.22 -11.43 -19.56
C ILE A 40 -2.93 -11.41 -20.38
N PRO A 41 -2.05 -10.40 -20.27
CA PRO A 41 -0.76 -10.40 -20.97
C PRO A 41 0.10 -11.64 -20.65
N ALA A 42 0.33 -11.92 -19.36
CA ALA A 42 1.10 -13.08 -18.92
C ALA A 42 0.49 -14.42 -19.34
N ILE A 43 -0.85 -14.54 -19.30
CA ILE A 43 -1.56 -15.75 -19.73
C ILE A 43 -1.34 -15.99 -21.24
N ASN A 44 -1.39 -14.94 -22.05
CA ASN A 44 -1.13 -15.05 -23.48
C ASN A 44 0.32 -15.50 -23.74
N GLU A 45 1.28 -14.92 -23.03
CA GLU A 45 2.70 -15.29 -23.15
C GLU A 45 2.95 -16.75 -22.74
N LEU A 46 2.34 -17.23 -21.64
CA LEU A 46 2.41 -18.65 -21.27
C LEU A 46 1.81 -19.55 -22.34
N ARG A 47 0.70 -19.17 -22.96
CA ARG A 47 0.08 -19.94 -24.04
C ARG A 47 1.01 -20.04 -25.26
N TYR A 48 1.69 -18.95 -25.62
CA TYR A 48 2.65 -18.97 -26.72
C TYR A 48 3.90 -19.80 -26.37
N ALA A 49 4.42 -19.69 -25.15
CA ALA A 49 5.51 -20.53 -24.65
C ALA A 49 5.15 -22.02 -24.73
N SER A 50 3.97 -22.42 -24.23
CA SER A 50 3.49 -23.81 -24.28
C SER A 50 3.43 -24.35 -25.70
N ARG A 51 2.97 -23.53 -26.66
CA ARG A 51 2.93 -23.92 -28.07
C ARG A 51 4.33 -24.20 -28.63
N GLN A 52 5.32 -23.38 -28.29
CA GLN A 52 6.70 -23.61 -28.72
C GLN A 52 7.31 -24.86 -28.10
N LEU A 53 7.08 -25.08 -26.79
CA LEU A 53 7.54 -26.28 -26.09
C LEU A 53 6.91 -27.55 -26.68
N TYR A 54 5.59 -27.53 -26.96
CA TYR A 54 4.89 -28.64 -27.62
C TYR A 54 5.54 -29.03 -28.96
N TYR A 55 5.83 -28.05 -29.82
CA TYR A 55 6.48 -28.32 -31.10
C TYR A 55 7.91 -28.83 -30.93
N ALA A 56 8.68 -28.31 -29.97
CA ALA A 56 10.03 -28.80 -29.68
C ALA A 56 10.00 -30.26 -29.20
N ILE A 57 9.08 -30.60 -28.29
CA ILE A 57 8.88 -31.96 -27.77
C ILE A 57 8.51 -32.91 -28.92
N ASN A 58 7.58 -32.53 -29.79
CA ASN A 58 7.16 -33.38 -30.92
C ASN A 58 8.31 -33.66 -31.90
N LEU A 59 9.21 -32.71 -32.13
CA LEU A 59 10.42 -32.98 -32.92
C LEU A 59 11.37 -33.92 -32.17
N LEU A 60 11.54 -33.73 -30.86
CA LEU A 60 12.40 -34.57 -30.01
C LEU A 60 11.92 -36.02 -29.87
N THR A 61 10.66 -36.35 -30.17
CA THR A 61 10.15 -37.73 -30.16
C THR A 61 10.45 -38.51 -31.45
N ARG A 62 10.83 -37.85 -32.55
CA ARG A 62 11.17 -38.50 -33.83
C ARG A 62 12.31 -39.50 -33.65
N ARG A 63 12.39 -40.58 -34.45
CA ARG A 63 13.48 -41.58 -34.35
C ARG A 63 14.85 -41.03 -34.75
N SER A 64 14.91 -40.22 -35.81
CA SER A 64 16.09 -39.51 -36.29
C SER A 64 15.83 -38.01 -36.32
N LEU A 65 16.87 -37.20 -36.10
CA LEU A 65 16.80 -35.74 -36.25
C LEU A 65 17.67 -35.33 -37.42
N SER A 66 17.09 -34.59 -38.36
CA SER A 66 17.85 -33.86 -39.37
C SER A 66 18.53 -32.63 -38.77
N ALA A 67 19.49 -32.03 -39.49
CA ALA A 67 20.06 -30.74 -39.10
C ALA A 67 18.98 -29.64 -38.98
N GLY A 68 17.96 -29.69 -39.83
CA GLY A 68 16.80 -28.80 -39.78
C GLY A 68 15.98 -28.97 -38.51
N ASP A 69 15.75 -30.20 -38.06
CA ASP A 69 15.04 -30.48 -36.80
C ASP A 69 15.81 -29.93 -35.60
N ILE A 70 17.13 -30.15 -35.55
CA ILE A 70 18.01 -29.64 -34.48
C ILE A 70 17.92 -28.12 -34.39
N SER A 71 18.03 -27.43 -35.53
CA SER A 71 17.90 -25.97 -35.61
C SER A 71 16.52 -25.49 -35.16
N SER A 72 15.46 -26.16 -35.60
CA SER A 72 14.08 -25.83 -35.22
C SER A 72 13.83 -26.00 -33.72
N ILE A 73 14.32 -27.10 -33.12
CA ILE A 73 14.21 -27.35 -31.68
C ILE A 73 14.88 -26.22 -30.89
N ARG A 74 16.13 -25.88 -31.21
CA ARG A 74 16.86 -24.79 -30.54
C ARG A 74 16.11 -23.47 -30.63
N LYS A 75 15.67 -23.09 -31.83
CA LYS A 75 14.89 -21.87 -32.04
C LYS A 75 13.63 -21.83 -31.17
N ARG A 76 12.90 -22.94 -31.07
CA ARG A 76 11.67 -23.04 -30.26
C ARG A 76 11.94 -22.92 -28.77
N ILE A 77 13.00 -23.55 -28.27
CA ILE A 77 13.41 -23.44 -26.87
C ILE A 77 13.75 -21.98 -26.52
N ILE A 78 14.52 -21.29 -27.37
CA ILE A 78 14.88 -19.88 -27.18
C ILE A 78 13.62 -18.99 -27.15
N ILE A 79 12.71 -19.19 -28.10
CA ILE A 79 11.46 -18.42 -28.15
C ILE A 79 10.58 -18.72 -26.92
N ALA A 80 10.52 -19.98 -26.48
CA ALA A 80 9.79 -20.35 -25.28
C ALA A 80 10.36 -19.66 -24.02
N ASP A 81 11.68 -19.66 -23.81
CA ASP A 81 12.32 -18.95 -22.70
C ASP A 81 11.99 -17.46 -22.71
N GLN A 82 12.02 -16.83 -23.89
CA GLN A 82 11.66 -15.42 -24.04
C GLN A 82 10.20 -15.15 -23.63
N TYR A 83 9.25 -15.98 -24.07
CA TYR A 83 7.84 -15.82 -23.69
C TYR A 83 7.62 -16.06 -22.19
N LEU A 84 8.29 -17.06 -21.60
CA LEU A 84 8.23 -17.28 -20.15
C LEU A 84 8.78 -16.09 -19.37
N MET A 85 9.90 -15.52 -19.82
CA MET A 85 10.46 -14.31 -19.22
C MET A 85 9.50 -13.12 -19.31
N ASN A 86 8.86 -12.90 -20.46
CA ASN A 86 7.87 -11.84 -20.61
C ASN A 86 6.67 -12.06 -19.66
N ALA A 87 6.17 -13.30 -19.57
CA ALA A 87 5.07 -13.63 -18.68
C ALA A 87 5.41 -13.35 -17.21
N ASP A 88 6.62 -13.71 -16.76
CA ASP A 88 7.11 -13.42 -15.40
C ASP A 88 7.14 -11.91 -15.14
N HIS A 89 7.62 -11.12 -16.12
CA HIS A 89 7.64 -9.66 -16.02
C HIS A 89 6.23 -9.06 -15.90
N ASP A 90 5.31 -9.48 -16.76
CA ASP A 90 3.92 -9.00 -16.76
C ASP A 90 3.21 -9.28 -15.43
N VAL A 91 3.48 -10.43 -14.81
CA VAL A 91 2.94 -10.78 -13.50
C VAL A 91 3.48 -9.85 -12.41
N ILE A 92 4.80 -9.67 -12.38
CA ILE A 92 5.48 -8.82 -11.40
C ILE A 92 5.01 -7.37 -11.53
N ASP A 93 4.97 -6.83 -12.76
CA ASP A 93 4.50 -5.48 -13.03
C ASP A 93 3.03 -5.30 -12.60
N SER A 94 2.19 -6.32 -12.82
CA SER A 94 0.78 -6.30 -12.39
C SER A 94 0.64 -6.19 -10.87
N ILE A 95 1.40 -6.97 -10.11
CA ILE A 95 1.37 -6.94 -8.64
C ILE A 95 1.94 -5.62 -8.10
N ILE A 96 3.09 -5.19 -8.61
CA ILE A 96 3.74 -3.94 -8.18
C ILE A 96 2.83 -2.74 -8.47
N GLY A 97 2.26 -2.66 -9.68
CA GLY A 97 1.33 -1.60 -10.05
C GLY A 97 0.07 -1.57 -9.17
N PHE A 98 -0.44 -2.73 -8.77
CA PHE A 98 -1.56 -2.83 -7.84
C PHE A 98 -1.21 -2.29 -6.45
N TYR A 99 -0.08 -2.72 -5.86
CA TYR A 99 0.35 -2.21 -4.56
C TYR A 99 0.66 -0.71 -4.58
N SER A 100 1.24 -0.20 -5.67
CA SER A 100 1.48 1.24 -5.86
C SER A 100 0.18 2.04 -5.73
N LYS A 101 -0.87 1.58 -6.42
CA LYS A 101 -2.19 2.20 -6.34
C LYS A 101 -2.81 2.12 -4.94
N ILE A 102 -2.68 0.98 -4.24
CA ILE A 102 -3.20 0.83 -2.87
C ILE A 102 -2.48 1.80 -1.93
N VAL A 103 -1.16 1.83 -1.94
CA VAL A 103 -0.35 2.71 -1.09
C VAL A 103 -0.70 4.18 -1.35
N GLU A 104 -0.82 4.58 -2.62
CA GLU A 104 -1.24 5.94 -2.98
C GLU A 104 -2.64 6.27 -2.43
N THR A 105 -3.58 5.33 -2.54
CA THR A 105 -4.95 5.50 -2.04
C THR A 105 -4.97 5.64 -0.52
N ILE A 106 -4.26 4.76 0.20
CA ILE A 106 -4.12 4.80 1.66
C ILE A 106 -3.48 6.12 2.11
N ASP A 107 -2.38 6.52 1.49
CA ASP A 107 -1.68 7.76 1.83
C ASP A 107 -2.57 8.98 1.63
N LYS A 108 -3.34 9.02 0.54
CA LYS A 108 -4.25 10.13 0.22
C LYS A 108 -5.46 10.17 1.15
N GLU A 109 -6.09 9.03 1.40
CA GLU A 109 -7.38 8.98 2.08
C GLU A 109 -7.24 8.88 3.59
N VAL A 110 -6.22 8.18 4.11
CA VAL A 110 -6.09 7.87 5.54
C VAL A 110 -4.87 8.56 6.15
N GLY A 111 -3.79 8.69 5.36
CA GLY A 111 -2.51 9.25 5.78
C GLY A 111 -1.59 8.16 6.34
N SER A 112 -0.30 8.24 5.96
CA SER A 112 0.66 7.18 6.30
C SER A 112 0.85 6.99 7.80
N SER A 113 0.86 8.07 8.60
CA SER A 113 1.03 7.99 10.06
C SER A 113 -0.11 7.22 10.73
N THR A 114 -1.35 7.45 10.29
CA THR A 114 -2.53 6.78 10.84
C THR A 114 -2.47 5.28 10.58
N VAL A 115 -2.09 4.86 9.37
CA VAL A 115 -1.94 3.43 9.04
C VAL A 115 -0.77 2.79 9.78
N SER A 116 0.37 3.50 9.90
CA SER A 116 1.51 2.99 10.67
C SER A 116 1.18 2.68 12.13
N ASN A 117 0.19 3.33 12.73
CA ASN A 117 -0.25 3.01 14.10
C ASN A 117 -0.94 1.63 14.23
N HIS A 118 -1.41 1.07 13.11
CA HIS A 118 -2.07 -0.24 13.03
C HIS A 118 -1.22 -1.29 12.29
N PHE A 119 -0.25 -0.84 11.50
CA PHE A 119 0.67 -1.67 10.75
C PHE A 119 2.07 -1.05 10.76
N ASP A 120 2.86 -1.40 11.78
CA ASP A 120 4.21 -0.85 12.02
C ASP A 120 5.16 -1.05 10.82
N GLU A 121 4.93 -2.09 10.02
CA GLU A 121 5.71 -2.40 8.82
C GLU A 121 5.35 -1.53 7.60
N TYR A 122 4.33 -0.66 7.68
CA TYR A 122 3.90 0.17 6.55
C TYR A 122 5.03 1.01 5.92
N PRO A 123 5.92 1.66 6.69
CA PRO A 123 7.05 2.39 6.10
C PRO A 123 8.01 1.48 5.33
N ASN A 124 8.29 0.28 5.85
CA ASN A 124 9.15 -0.71 5.21
C ASN A 124 8.51 -1.27 3.94
N PHE A 125 7.20 -1.55 3.97
CA PHE A 125 6.42 -1.97 2.82
C PHE A 125 6.55 -0.94 1.68
N LYS A 126 6.33 0.36 1.98
CA LYS A 126 6.48 1.45 1.01
C LYS A 126 7.89 1.56 0.45
N LYS A 127 8.91 1.44 1.32
CA LYS A 127 10.31 1.49 0.90
C LYS A 127 10.64 0.36 -0.06
N ARG A 128 10.16 -0.86 0.23
CA ARG A 128 10.35 -2.05 -0.60
C ARG A 128 9.66 -1.91 -1.96
N LEU A 129 8.42 -1.43 -1.97
CA LEU A 129 7.67 -1.16 -3.18
C LEU A 129 8.39 -0.16 -4.10
N ARG A 130 8.83 0.98 -3.55
CA ARG A 130 9.60 1.98 -4.30
C ARG A 130 10.94 1.46 -4.80
N ALA A 131 11.61 0.61 -4.02
CA ALA A 131 12.86 -0.02 -4.44
C ALA A 131 12.63 -0.98 -5.62
N ALA A 132 11.54 -1.75 -5.61
CA ALA A 132 11.16 -2.63 -6.71
C ALA A 132 10.80 -1.84 -7.97
N GLU A 133 9.98 -0.78 -7.85
CA GLU A 133 9.63 0.11 -8.97
C GLU A 133 10.88 0.73 -9.61
N LYS A 134 11.81 1.22 -8.78
CA LYS A 134 13.07 1.78 -9.24
C LYS A 134 13.91 0.72 -9.96
N ALA A 135 14.06 -0.47 -9.37
CA ALA A 135 14.84 -1.54 -9.97
C ALA A 135 14.27 -1.99 -11.33
N ILE A 136 12.94 -2.08 -11.44
CA ILE A 136 12.26 -2.35 -12.72
C ILE A 136 12.60 -1.28 -13.75
N ALA A 137 12.49 0.01 -13.39
CA ALA A 137 12.78 1.12 -14.28
C ALA A 137 14.25 1.12 -14.75
N ASP A 138 15.20 0.97 -13.82
CA ASP A 138 16.64 1.00 -14.10
C ASP A 138 17.07 -0.18 -14.99
N SER A 139 16.40 -1.34 -14.87
CA SER A 139 16.75 -2.55 -15.63
C SER A 139 16.31 -2.54 -17.11
N ARG A 140 15.55 -1.53 -17.56
CA ARG A 140 14.96 -1.52 -18.92
C ARG A 140 15.96 -1.48 -20.06
N HIS A 141 17.20 -1.05 -19.80
CA HIS A 141 18.23 -0.87 -20.83
C HIS A 141 19.06 -2.15 -21.11
N ASP A 142 18.97 -3.16 -20.25
CA ASP A 142 19.74 -4.41 -20.38
C ASP A 142 18.83 -5.63 -20.15
N ALA A 143 18.65 -6.45 -21.19
CA ALA A 143 17.79 -7.62 -21.13
C ALA A 143 18.25 -8.69 -20.12
N ALA A 144 19.57 -8.89 -19.96
CA ALA A 144 20.12 -9.87 -19.02
C ALA A 144 19.96 -9.39 -17.58
N GLU A 145 20.25 -8.12 -17.32
CA GLU A 145 20.06 -7.53 -16.00
C GLU A 145 18.57 -7.45 -15.64
N ARG A 146 17.68 -7.21 -16.61
CA ARG A 146 16.23 -7.26 -16.43
C ARG A 146 15.78 -8.64 -15.92
N LYS A 147 16.21 -9.73 -16.57
CA LYS A 147 15.87 -11.10 -16.14
C LYS A 147 16.28 -11.36 -14.68
N LYS A 148 17.48 -10.92 -14.31
CA LYS A 148 18.01 -11.05 -12.94
C LYS A 148 17.25 -10.20 -11.93
N THR A 149 16.92 -8.97 -12.32
CA THR A 149 16.19 -8.00 -11.48
C THR A 149 14.79 -8.51 -11.14
N TYR A 150 14.02 -8.95 -12.14
CA TYR A 150 12.68 -9.47 -11.92
C TYR A 150 12.66 -10.72 -11.04
N ARG A 151 13.58 -11.67 -11.27
CA ARG A 151 13.74 -12.83 -10.36
C ARG A 151 14.04 -12.42 -8.93
N LYS A 152 14.96 -11.47 -8.74
CA LYS A 152 15.28 -10.95 -7.40
C LYS A 152 14.04 -10.34 -6.73
N ILE A 153 13.31 -9.47 -7.43
CA ILE A 153 12.09 -8.83 -6.91
C ILE A 153 11.06 -9.90 -6.50
N ARG A 154 10.86 -10.92 -7.33
CA ARG A 154 9.94 -12.02 -7.04
C ARG A 154 10.34 -12.81 -5.79
N ASP A 155 11.58 -13.27 -5.77
CA ASP A 155 12.08 -14.21 -4.77
C ASP A 155 12.37 -13.53 -3.42
N THR A 156 12.47 -12.20 -3.39
CA THR A 156 12.73 -11.44 -2.15
C THR A 156 11.57 -10.51 -1.80
N ASP A 157 11.32 -9.50 -2.62
CA ASP A 157 10.45 -8.39 -2.24
C ASP A 157 8.95 -8.75 -2.34
N LEU A 158 8.53 -9.37 -3.44
CA LEU A 158 7.13 -9.70 -3.69
C LEU A 158 6.58 -10.74 -2.73
N THR A 159 7.39 -11.75 -2.39
CA THR A 159 6.97 -12.78 -1.44
C THR A 159 6.57 -12.15 -0.10
N VAL A 160 7.43 -11.26 0.44
CA VAL A 160 7.14 -10.54 1.68
C VAL A 160 5.93 -9.63 1.54
N MET A 161 5.79 -8.89 0.42
CA MET A 161 4.64 -8.00 0.22
C MET A 161 3.31 -8.76 0.12
N VAL A 162 3.29 -9.94 -0.51
CA VAL A 162 2.11 -10.82 -0.59
C VAL A 162 1.72 -11.33 0.79
N GLU A 163 2.68 -11.75 1.62
CA GLU A 163 2.42 -12.20 2.99
C GLU A 163 1.87 -11.06 3.87
N GLN A 164 2.37 -9.84 3.68
CA GLN A 164 1.96 -8.65 4.43
C GLN A 164 0.62 -8.06 3.96
N TYR A 165 0.11 -8.45 2.80
CA TYR A 165 -1.03 -7.79 2.18
C TYR A 165 -2.31 -7.84 3.02
N GLN A 166 -2.62 -8.99 3.64
CA GLN A 166 -3.82 -9.09 4.48
C GLN A 166 -3.73 -8.17 5.71
N ALA A 167 -2.57 -8.12 6.36
CA ALA A 167 -2.34 -7.24 7.50
C ALA A 167 -2.47 -5.76 7.10
N LEU A 168 -2.01 -5.38 5.91
CA LEU A 168 -2.19 -4.03 5.38
C LEU A 168 -3.68 -3.68 5.18
N LEU A 169 -4.48 -4.60 4.63
CA LEU A 169 -5.92 -4.38 4.45
C LEU A 169 -6.65 -4.23 5.78
N ASP A 170 -6.35 -5.09 6.74
CA ASP A 170 -6.98 -5.03 8.07
C ASP A 170 -6.62 -3.72 8.79
N ALA A 171 -5.35 -3.29 8.68
CA ALA A 171 -4.89 -2.03 9.22
C ALA A 171 -5.50 -0.81 8.52
N GLU A 172 -5.70 -0.85 7.20
CA GLU A 172 -6.40 0.20 6.47
C GLU A 172 -7.83 0.38 7.01
N VAL A 173 -8.56 -0.72 7.20
CA VAL A 173 -9.93 -0.69 7.73
C VAL A 173 -9.96 -0.08 9.13
N GLN A 174 -9.05 -0.51 10.03
CA GLN A 174 -8.95 0.03 11.38
C GLN A 174 -8.61 1.52 11.37
N ALA A 175 -7.66 1.92 10.53
CA ALA A 175 -7.21 3.31 10.42
C ALA A 175 -8.32 4.23 9.86
N ARG A 176 -9.13 3.75 8.89
CA ARG A 176 -10.32 4.48 8.41
C ARG A 176 -11.36 4.67 9.51
N PHE A 177 -11.66 3.60 10.24
CA PHE A 177 -12.61 3.66 11.35
C PHE A 177 -12.16 4.62 12.46
N ALA A 178 -10.89 4.54 12.88
CA ALA A 178 -10.31 5.45 13.87
C ALA A 178 -10.37 6.92 13.42
N ARG A 179 -10.12 7.18 12.14
CA ARG A 179 -10.21 8.53 11.56
C ARG A 179 -11.64 9.06 11.55
N GLU A 180 -12.63 8.24 11.20
CA GLU A 180 -14.04 8.63 11.22
C GLU A 180 -14.52 8.95 12.64
N GLN A 181 -14.10 8.17 13.63
CA GLN A 181 -14.39 8.44 15.04
C GLN A 181 -13.83 9.80 15.48
N LEU A 182 -12.56 10.08 15.17
CA LEU A 182 -11.92 11.35 15.49
C LEU A 182 -12.63 12.54 14.83
N ILE A 183 -13.01 12.41 13.55
CA ILE A 183 -13.77 13.45 12.84
C ILE A 183 -15.13 13.68 13.53
N GLY A 184 -15.81 12.61 13.93
CA GLY A 184 -17.07 12.68 14.65
C GLY A 184 -16.93 13.38 16.01
N GLU A 185 -15.87 13.11 16.76
CA GLU A 185 -15.57 13.76 18.03
C GLU A 185 -15.26 15.25 17.86
N ILE A 186 -14.45 15.61 16.87
CA ILE A 186 -14.16 17.01 16.52
C ILE A 186 -15.45 17.75 16.14
N ALA A 187 -16.32 17.12 15.35
CA ALA A 187 -17.60 17.70 14.96
C ALA A 187 -18.53 17.92 16.18
N LYS A 188 -18.60 16.94 17.10
CA LYS A 188 -19.34 17.07 18.36
C LYS A 188 -18.75 18.17 19.24
N GLY A 189 -17.43 18.28 19.33
CA GLY A 189 -16.72 19.34 20.05
C GLY A 189 -17.08 20.72 19.53
N LYS A 190 -16.99 20.94 18.21
CA LYS A 190 -17.40 22.19 17.55
C LYS A 190 -18.89 22.51 17.76
N SER A 191 -19.75 21.49 17.78
CA SER A 191 -21.18 21.69 18.07
C SER A 191 -21.41 22.13 19.51
N ARG A 192 -20.70 21.53 20.48
CA ARG A 192 -20.75 21.94 21.90
C ARG A 192 -20.24 23.36 22.10
N GLU A 193 -19.12 23.71 21.47
CA GLU A 193 -18.55 25.06 21.52
C GLU A 193 -19.54 26.11 20.99
N LYS A 194 -20.17 25.84 19.84
CA LYS A 194 -21.22 26.71 19.28
C LYS A 194 -22.41 26.86 20.23
N LYS A 195 -22.87 25.77 20.85
CA LYS A 195 -23.98 25.80 21.82
C LYS A 195 -23.62 26.62 23.07
N MET A 196 -22.40 26.47 23.59
CA MET A 196 -21.90 27.25 24.73
C MET A 196 -21.77 28.73 24.38
N ALA A 197 -21.30 29.07 23.18
CA ALA A 197 -21.23 30.45 22.72
C ALA A 197 -22.62 31.11 22.66
N VAL A 198 -23.62 30.43 22.08
CA VAL A 198 -25.01 30.91 22.04
C VAL A 198 -25.58 31.07 23.44
N PHE A 199 -25.35 30.10 24.33
CA PHE A 199 -25.79 30.17 25.72
C PHE A 199 -25.19 31.39 26.46
N ASN A 200 -23.88 31.63 26.30
CA ASN A 200 -23.20 32.78 26.90
C ASN A 200 -23.76 34.12 26.41
N VAL A 201 -24.11 34.23 25.11
CA VAL A 201 -24.76 35.43 24.57
C VAL A 201 -26.15 35.64 25.19
N ILE A 202 -26.95 34.58 25.32
CA ILE A 202 -28.28 34.65 25.96
C ILE A 202 -28.15 35.08 27.42
N CYS A 203 -27.21 34.51 28.18
CA CYS A 203 -26.95 34.92 29.56
C CYS A 203 -26.53 36.39 29.65
N GLY A 204 -25.65 36.86 28.76
CA GLY A 204 -25.25 38.27 28.71
C GLY A 204 -26.43 39.22 28.47
N ILE A 205 -27.31 38.90 27.51
CA ILE A 205 -28.54 39.68 27.25
C ILE A 205 -29.46 39.68 28.47
N ALA A 206 -29.67 38.51 29.09
CA ALA A 206 -30.50 38.39 30.29
C ALA A 206 -29.96 39.23 31.45
N THR A 207 -28.64 39.20 31.68
CA THR A 207 -28.00 40.04 32.71
C THR A 207 -28.20 41.53 32.43
N LEU A 208 -28.01 41.99 31.19
CA LEU A 208 -28.26 43.39 30.82
C LEU A 208 -29.72 43.79 31.07
N PHE A 209 -30.67 42.92 30.71
CA PHE A 209 -32.10 43.18 30.93
C PHE A 209 -32.46 43.22 32.41
N SER A 210 -31.98 42.28 33.22
CA SER A 210 -32.20 42.27 34.67
C SER A 210 -31.61 43.50 35.36
N THR A 211 -30.40 43.90 34.98
CA THR A 211 -29.78 45.12 35.51
C THR A 211 -30.57 46.37 35.12
N GLY A 212 -30.99 46.48 33.85
CA GLY A 212 -31.83 47.59 33.38
C GLY A 212 -33.18 47.66 34.10
N LEU A 213 -33.82 46.51 34.31
CA LEU A 213 -35.08 46.42 35.05
C LEU A 213 -34.91 46.81 36.53
N ALA A 214 -33.82 46.39 37.17
CA ALA A 214 -33.52 46.77 38.55
C ALA A 214 -33.33 48.29 38.69
N ILE A 215 -32.61 48.92 37.77
CA ILE A 215 -32.43 50.38 37.73
C ILE A 215 -33.78 51.09 37.53
N TYR A 216 -34.63 50.58 36.63
CA TYR A 216 -35.93 51.18 36.33
C TYR A 216 -36.92 51.06 37.50
N LEU A 217 -36.99 49.90 38.14
CA LEU A 217 -37.95 49.64 39.23
C LEU A 217 -37.52 50.27 40.56
N TRP A 218 -36.22 50.55 40.74
CA TRP A 218 -35.68 51.08 42.00
C TRP A 218 -34.88 52.37 41.79
N PRO A 219 -35.52 53.46 41.32
CA PRO A 219 -34.82 54.71 41.00
C PRO A 219 -34.21 55.38 42.25
N ASP A 220 -34.80 55.19 43.43
CA ASP A 220 -34.33 55.75 44.70
C ASP A 220 -33.40 54.79 45.46
N ALA A 221 -32.67 53.93 44.76
CA ALA A 221 -31.73 53.01 45.41
C ALA A 221 -30.71 53.86 46.19
N PRO A 222 -30.59 53.71 47.52
CA PRO A 222 -29.72 54.55 48.31
C PRO A 222 -28.29 54.40 47.80
N SER A 223 -27.70 55.49 47.27
CA SER A 223 -26.37 55.48 46.68
C SER A 223 -25.24 55.34 47.71
N SER A 224 -25.58 55.13 48.99
CA SER A 224 -24.60 54.83 50.02
C SER A 224 -24.17 53.38 49.88
N ALA A 225 -23.25 53.14 48.94
CA ALA A 225 -22.38 51.98 49.05
C ALA A 225 -21.75 52.02 50.45
N PRO A 226 -21.88 50.96 51.27
CA PRO A 226 -21.14 50.90 52.52
C PRO A 226 -19.67 51.08 52.18
N GLU A 227 -18.99 52.01 52.86
CA GLU A 227 -17.52 52.06 52.86
C GLU A 227 -17.06 50.65 53.17
N ALA A 228 -16.58 49.94 52.14
CA ALA A 228 -15.95 48.66 52.34
C ALA A 228 -14.68 48.98 53.14
N ASP A 229 -14.67 48.63 54.43
CA ASP A 229 -13.45 48.52 55.21
C ASP A 229 -12.53 47.60 54.39
N VAL A 230 -11.60 48.22 53.66
CA VAL A 230 -10.60 47.51 52.89
C VAL A 230 -9.76 46.77 53.94
N PRO A 231 -9.83 45.44 54.04
CA PRO A 231 -8.96 44.73 54.95
C PRO A 231 -7.52 45.08 54.54
N VAL A 232 -6.78 45.66 55.48
CA VAL A 232 -5.35 45.90 55.33
C VAL A 232 -4.73 44.53 55.05
N ILE A 233 -4.37 44.29 53.79
CA ILE A 233 -3.61 43.11 53.40
C ILE A 233 -2.23 43.32 54.00
N GLU A 234 -2.01 42.74 55.19
CA GLU A 234 -0.67 42.66 55.78
C GLU A 234 0.24 41.93 54.78
N ALA A 235 1.31 42.61 54.38
CA ALA A 235 2.32 42.04 53.50
C ALA A 235 2.90 40.77 54.14
N PRO A 236 3.00 39.64 53.42
CA PRO A 236 3.59 38.43 53.96
C PRO A 236 5.04 38.72 54.38
N ALA A 237 5.34 38.40 55.64
CA ALA A 237 6.68 38.53 56.20
C ALA A 237 7.69 37.79 55.34
N SER A 238 8.78 38.48 54.97
CA SER A 238 9.89 37.91 54.23
C SER A 238 10.56 36.82 55.07
N GLU A 239 10.24 35.57 54.79
CA GLU A 239 10.91 34.41 55.36
C GLU A 239 12.31 34.32 54.71
N LYS A 240 13.33 34.76 55.47
CA LYS A 240 14.72 34.58 55.10
C LYS A 240 15.07 33.09 55.27
N ASN A 241 15.20 32.38 54.17
CA ASN A 241 15.79 31.04 54.17
C ASN A 241 17.33 31.13 54.23
N PRO A 242 17.99 30.33 55.10
CA PRO A 242 19.45 30.17 55.16
C PRO A 242 20.03 29.37 53.99
#